data_AF-K1PL25-F1
#
_entry.id   AF-K1PL25-F1
#
_cell.length_a   1.000
_cell.length_b   1.000
_cell.length_c   1.000
_cell.angle_alpha   90.00
_cell.angle_beta   90.00
_cell.angle_gamma   90.00
#
_symmetry.space_group_name_H-M   'P 1'
#
loop_
_entity.id
_entity.type
_entity.pdbx_description
1 polymer ?
#
loop_
_entity_poly.entity_id
_entity_poly.type
_entity_poly.pdbx_seq_one_letter_code
_entity_poly.pdbx_strand_id
1 'polypeptide(L)'
;MSDYSLLDNLRDFPKLMPDIDCDIGREKDDYSIRYGSWDIRSVFTSFTVSTDPLTPVGICKSKEGELLVTLSDIETETYQPDLHSRRLVRHVTLTGDVIREYEYQEDGQTRLFIQPYKVKQNGNADICVINRTHDDTSELVVLSFSGKLKSAYRGQKPK
;
A
#
# COMPACT_ATOMS: atom_id res chain seq x y z
N MET A 1 5.07 10.34 -31.68
CA MET A 1 5.33 9.48 -30.51
C MET A 1 4.43 10.01 -29.43
N SER A 2 3.41 9.25 -29.08
CA SER A 2 2.26 9.75 -28.32
C SER A 2 2.55 9.68 -26.83
N ASP A 3 2.54 10.85 -26.18
CA ASP A 3 2.60 11.03 -24.74
C ASP A 3 1.35 10.42 -24.10
N TYR A 4 1.44 9.16 -23.65
CA TYR A 4 0.44 8.59 -22.76
C TYR A 4 0.56 9.31 -21.42
N SER A 5 -0.39 10.21 -21.14
CA SER A 5 -0.41 10.94 -19.89
C SER A 5 -0.51 9.95 -18.73
N LEU A 6 0.37 10.08 -17.73
CA LEU A 6 0.33 9.31 -16.48
C LEU A 6 -1.07 9.34 -15.82
N LEU A 7 -1.88 10.35 -16.12
CA LEU A 7 -3.24 10.51 -15.66
C LEU A 7 -4.22 9.52 -16.30
N ASP A 8 -4.01 9.10 -17.55
CA ASP A 8 -4.86 8.10 -18.19
C ASP A 8 -4.64 6.71 -17.59
N ASN A 9 -3.40 6.39 -17.17
CA ASN A 9 -3.10 5.17 -16.42
C ASN A 9 -3.65 5.19 -14.98
N LEU A 10 -3.81 6.37 -14.38
CA LEU A 10 -4.43 6.56 -13.06
C LEU A 10 -5.96 6.59 -13.12
N ARG A 11 -6.55 6.87 -14.30
CA ARG A 11 -8.01 6.93 -14.50
C ARG A 11 -8.68 5.57 -14.43
N ASP A 12 -7.93 4.51 -14.69
CA ASP A 12 -8.40 3.12 -14.58
C ASP A 12 -8.05 2.47 -13.23
N PHE A 13 -7.29 3.15 -12.37
CA PHE A 13 -6.99 2.69 -11.01
C PHE A 13 -8.24 2.50 -10.12
N PRO A 14 -9.29 3.35 -10.21
CA PRO A 14 -10.57 3.14 -9.54
C PRO A 14 -11.51 2.15 -10.26
N LYS A 15 -11.23 1.77 -11.51
CA LYS A 15 -12.06 0.85 -12.31
C LYS A 15 -11.63 -0.62 -12.21
N LEU A 16 -10.43 -0.87 -11.69
CA LEU A 16 -10.08 -2.16 -11.13
C LEU A 16 -10.89 -2.27 -9.84
N MET A 17 -11.83 -3.22 -9.81
CA MET A 17 -12.84 -3.40 -8.76
C MET A 17 -12.28 -3.19 -7.33
N PRO A 18 -13.07 -2.72 -6.35
CA PRO A 18 -12.72 -2.97 -4.96
C PRO A 18 -12.40 -4.46 -4.83
N ASP A 19 -11.28 -4.82 -4.20
CA ASP A 19 -11.05 -6.21 -3.84
C ASP A 19 -12.14 -6.51 -2.79
N ILE A 20 -13.32 -7.00 -3.23
CA ILE A 20 -14.53 -7.21 -2.39
C ILE A 20 -14.21 -8.09 -1.15
N ASP A 21 -13.07 -8.76 -1.20
CA ASP A 21 -12.54 -9.66 -0.18
C ASP A 21 -11.61 -8.96 0.84
N CYS A 22 -11.20 -7.69 0.70
CA CYS A 22 -10.23 -7.05 1.60
C CYS A 22 -10.59 -5.57 1.89
N ASP A 23 -10.87 -5.27 3.16
CA ASP A 23 -11.21 -3.93 3.64
C ASP A 23 -10.39 -3.54 4.89
N ILE A 24 -10.28 -2.24 5.12
CA ILE A 24 -9.67 -1.70 6.34
C ILE A 24 -10.78 -1.45 7.36
N GLY A 25 -10.75 -2.17 8.48
CA GLY A 25 -11.61 -1.92 9.62
C GLY A 25 -11.06 -0.76 10.45
N ARG A 26 -11.88 0.27 10.70
CA ARG A 26 -11.61 1.25 11.76
C ARG A 26 -12.70 1.12 12.81
N GLU A 27 -12.41 0.39 13.88
CA GLU A 27 -13.13 0.57 15.13
C GLU A 27 -12.34 1.55 16.00
N LYS A 28 -13.01 2.33 16.85
CA LYS A 28 -12.32 3.32 17.71
C LYS A 28 -11.21 2.60 18.48
N ASP A 29 -9.97 3.04 18.25
CA ASP A 29 -8.74 2.54 18.86
C ASP A 29 -8.34 1.08 18.49
N ASP A 30 -8.94 0.48 17.46
CA ASP A 30 -8.50 -0.80 16.87
C ASP A 30 -8.11 -0.60 15.40
N TYR A 31 -6.80 -0.70 15.12
CA TYR A 31 -6.24 -0.65 13.79
C TYR A 31 -6.11 -2.06 13.24
N SER A 32 -7.13 -2.47 12.48
CA SER A 32 -7.19 -3.84 11.98
C SER A 32 -7.58 -3.95 10.51
N ILE A 33 -7.03 -4.97 9.87
CA ILE A 33 -7.37 -5.34 8.51
C ILE A 33 -8.42 -6.42 8.57
N ARG A 34 -9.49 -6.28 7.77
CA ARG A 34 -10.51 -7.31 7.63
C ARG A 34 -10.46 -7.86 6.21
N TYR A 35 -10.35 -9.17 6.08
CA TYR A 35 -10.52 -9.80 4.77
C TYR A 35 -11.49 -10.96 4.87
N GLY A 36 -12.30 -11.09 3.83
CA GLY A 36 -13.30 -12.12 3.63
C GLY A 36 -12.82 -13.14 2.62
N SER A 37 -13.07 -14.42 2.88
CA SER A 37 -12.91 -15.47 1.87
C SER A 37 -14.13 -16.38 1.87
N TRP A 38 -14.61 -16.68 0.66
CA TRP A 38 -15.65 -17.67 0.44
C TRP A 38 -15.01 -19.05 0.33
N ASP A 39 -15.44 -19.98 1.19
CA ASP A 39 -15.05 -21.37 1.04
C ASP A 39 -15.90 -22.09 -0.03
N ILE A 40 -15.51 -23.34 -0.36
CA ILE A 40 -16.23 -24.21 -1.30
C ILE A 40 -17.67 -24.56 -0.86
N ARG A 41 -18.05 -24.22 0.38
CA ARG A 41 -19.39 -24.41 0.96
C ARG A 41 -20.18 -23.11 1.03
N SER A 42 -19.67 -22.03 0.41
CA SER A 42 -20.27 -20.70 0.44
C SER A 42 -20.38 -20.11 1.85
N VAL A 43 -19.46 -20.47 2.75
CA VAL A 43 -19.29 -19.85 4.06
C VAL A 43 -18.32 -18.68 3.92
N PHE A 44 -18.77 -17.49 4.32
CA PHE A 44 -17.92 -16.30 4.42
C PHE A 44 -17.15 -16.34 5.74
N THR A 45 -15.82 -16.40 5.66
CA THR A 45 -14.96 -16.29 6.83
C THR A 45 -14.25 -14.94 6.81
N SER A 46 -14.45 -14.13 7.85
CA SER A 46 -13.70 -12.89 8.05
C SER A 46 -12.54 -13.11 9.01
N PHE A 47 -11.36 -12.65 8.63
CA PHE A 47 -10.19 -12.66 9.49
C PHE A 47 -9.80 -11.22 9.84
N THR A 48 -9.20 -11.06 11.01
CA THR A 48 -8.77 -9.76 11.51
C THR A 48 -7.30 -9.82 11.90
N VAL A 49 -6.50 -8.96 11.30
CA VAL A 49 -5.07 -8.84 11.60
C VAL A 49 -4.84 -7.46 12.22
N SER A 50 -4.33 -7.43 13.46
CA SER A 50 -3.92 -6.19 14.11
C SER A 50 -2.68 -5.63 13.41
N THR A 51 -2.67 -4.32 13.19
CA THR A 51 -1.53 -3.61 12.60
C THR A 51 -0.81 -2.71 13.60
N ASP A 52 -1.19 -2.77 14.87
CA ASP A 52 -0.61 -1.96 15.93
C ASP A 52 0.92 -2.10 15.98
N PRO A 53 1.64 -0.99 16.24
CA PRO A 53 1.13 0.36 16.55
C PRO A 53 0.78 1.21 15.31
N LEU A 54 0.79 0.64 14.10
CA LEU A 54 0.61 1.39 12.85
C LEU A 54 -0.84 1.34 12.35
N THR A 55 -1.28 2.45 11.77
CA THR A 55 -2.58 2.58 11.10
C THR A 55 -2.50 2.05 9.67
N PRO A 56 -3.42 1.17 9.25
CA PRO A 56 -3.53 0.75 7.87
C PRO A 56 -4.22 1.83 7.03
N VAL A 57 -3.68 2.08 5.85
CA VAL A 57 -4.14 3.14 4.94
C VAL A 57 -4.64 2.59 3.60
N GLY A 58 -4.01 1.54 3.10
CA GLY A 58 -4.37 0.87 1.85
C GLY A 58 -4.07 -0.61 1.90
N ILE A 59 -4.83 -1.40 1.15
CA ILE A 59 -4.69 -2.86 1.10
C ILE A 59 -4.88 -3.37 -0.33
N CYS A 60 -4.20 -4.47 -0.66
CA CYS A 60 -4.35 -5.21 -1.90
C CYS A 60 -3.98 -6.67 -1.65
N LYS A 61 -4.65 -7.59 -2.35
CA LYS A 61 -4.20 -8.99 -2.43
C LYS A 61 -3.02 -9.12 -3.40
N SER A 62 -1.96 -9.84 -3.02
CA SER A 62 -0.88 -10.19 -3.94
C SER A 62 -1.35 -11.23 -4.96
N LYS A 63 -0.56 -11.46 -6.00
CA LYS A 63 -0.81 -12.52 -6.99
C LYS A 63 -0.76 -13.91 -6.36
N GLU A 64 0.03 -14.06 -5.32
CA GLU A 64 0.19 -15.28 -4.53
C GLU A 64 -0.95 -15.49 -3.53
N GLY A 65 -1.84 -14.51 -3.38
CA GLY A 65 -3.02 -14.57 -2.52
C GLY A 65 -2.79 -14.08 -1.09
N GLU A 66 -1.61 -13.56 -0.82
CA GLU A 66 -1.20 -12.88 0.42
C GLU A 66 -1.68 -11.41 0.41
N LEU A 67 -1.33 -10.62 1.42
CA LEU A 67 -1.76 -9.23 1.53
C LEU A 67 -0.59 -8.25 1.48
N LEU A 68 -0.75 -7.21 0.69
CA LEU A 68 0.08 -6.01 0.70
C LEU A 68 -0.70 -4.88 1.38
N VAL A 69 -0.11 -4.27 2.39
CA VAL A 69 -0.76 -3.28 3.24
C VAL A 69 0.14 -2.05 3.34
N THR A 70 -0.39 -0.86 3.08
CA THR A 70 0.30 0.38 3.44
C THR A 70 -0.03 0.76 4.88
N LEU A 71 1.02 1.05 5.66
CA LEU A 71 0.95 1.36 7.08
C LEU A 71 1.60 2.73 7.35
N SER A 72 1.05 3.46 8.31
CA SER A 72 1.54 4.75 8.75
C SER A 72 1.44 4.86 10.27
N ASP A 73 2.38 5.56 10.89
CA ASP A 73 2.20 6.10 12.24
C ASP A 73 0.99 7.05 12.34
N ILE A 74 0.56 7.29 13.58
CA ILE A 74 -0.47 8.26 13.93
C ILE A 74 0.24 9.58 14.22
N GLU A 75 0.62 10.33 13.19
CA GLU A 75 1.33 11.60 13.36
C GLU A 75 0.46 12.83 13.02
N THR A 76 0.76 13.93 13.72
CA THR A 76 0.15 15.25 13.52
C THR A 76 0.67 15.95 12.27
N GLU A 77 1.88 15.63 11.80
CA GLU A 77 2.51 16.22 10.60
C GLU A 77 2.65 15.20 9.47
N THR A 78 1.54 14.98 8.76
CA THR A 78 1.35 13.90 7.77
C THR A 78 2.41 13.87 6.65
N TYR A 79 3.08 14.97 6.32
CA TYR A 79 4.06 14.99 5.20
C TYR A 79 5.50 15.29 5.61
N GLN A 80 5.78 15.41 6.91
CA GLN A 80 7.11 15.71 7.44
C GLN A 80 7.56 14.60 8.40
N PRO A 81 7.92 13.42 7.86
CA PRO A 81 8.31 12.30 8.71
C PRO A 81 9.62 12.62 9.44
N ASP A 82 9.65 12.41 10.74
CA ASP A 82 10.82 12.57 11.61
C ASP A 82 11.53 11.23 11.88
N LEU A 83 12.54 11.20 12.74
CA LEU A 83 13.31 9.96 12.99
C LEU A 83 12.51 8.82 13.65
N HIS A 84 11.36 9.13 14.27
CA HIS A 84 10.47 8.17 14.91
C HIS A 84 9.36 7.68 13.99
N SER A 85 9.09 8.39 12.89
CA SER A 85 8.07 7.99 11.92
C SER A 85 8.33 6.60 11.34
N ARG A 86 7.27 5.79 11.25
CA ARG A 86 7.27 4.48 10.59
C ARG A 86 6.14 4.43 9.57
N ARG A 87 6.54 4.45 8.30
CA ARG A 87 5.62 4.52 7.16
C ARG A 87 6.12 3.57 6.08
N LEU A 88 5.38 2.49 5.84
CA LEU A 88 5.89 1.33 5.12
C LEU A 88 4.81 0.58 4.34
N VAL A 89 5.23 -0.31 3.45
CA VAL A 89 4.38 -1.38 2.94
C VAL A 89 4.75 -2.68 3.65
N ARG A 90 3.76 -3.41 4.13
CA ARG A 90 3.92 -4.72 4.76
C ARG A 90 3.33 -5.79 3.85
N HIS A 91 4.10 -6.84 3.61
CA HIS A 91 3.65 -8.06 2.97
C HIS A 91 3.38 -9.10 4.06
N VAL A 92 2.14 -9.56 4.16
CA VAL A 92 1.71 -10.49 5.21
C VAL A 92 0.94 -11.66 4.62
N THR A 93 1.04 -12.81 5.28
CA THR A 93 0.15 -13.94 5.01
C THR A 93 -1.29 -13.58 5.39
N LEU A 94 -2.24 -14.39 4.93
CA LEU A 94 -3.63 -14.30 5.38
C LEU A 94 -3.74 -14.50 6.91
N THR A 95 -2.89 -15.33 7.52
CA THR A 95 -2.86 -15.50 8.99
C THR A 95 -2.26 -14.31 9.75
N GLY A 96 -1.73 -13.31 9.05
CA GLY A 96 -1.15 -12.09 9.63
C GLY A 96 0.36 -12.17 9.89
N ASP A 97 1.02 -13.25 9.47
CA ASP A 97 2.47 -13.40 9.61
C ASP A 97 3.21 -12.46 8.64
N VAL A 98 4.20 -11.74 9.16
CA VAL A 98 4.98 -10.79 8.34
C VAL A 98 5.99 -11.54 7.47
N ILE A 99 5.82 -11.42 6.16
CA ILE A 99 6.75 -11.96 5.16
C ILE A 99 7.86 -10.95 4.88
N ARG A 100 7.50 -9.67 4.73
CA ARG A 100 8.45 -8.59 4.43
C ARG A 100 7.90 -7.21 4.79
N GLU A 101 8.79 -6.29 5.15
CA GLU A 101 8.51 -4.87 5.22
C GLU A 101 9.34 -4.12 4.16
N TYR A 102 8.70 -3.14 3.52
CA TYR A 102 9.31 -2.22 2.59
C TYR A 102 9.25 -0.83 3.22
N GLU A 103 10.36 -0.35 3.75
CA GLU A 103 10.42 0.93 4.47
C GLU A 103 11.59 1.80 3.97
N TYR A 104 12.74 1.16 3.72
CA TYR A 104 13.96 1.82 3.29
C TYR A 104 14.42 1.31 1.93
N GLN A 105 15.23 2.12 1.24
CA GLN A 105 15.99 1.69 0.08
C GLN A 105 17.04 0.64 0.47
N GLU A 106 17.77 0.14 -0.53
CA GLU A 106 18.84 -0.86 -0.32
C GLU A 106 19.96 -0.37 0.62
N ASP A 107 20.09 0.94 0.83
CA ASP A 107 21.03 1.54 1.78
C ASP A 107 20.62 1.38 3.26
N GLY A 108 19.37 0.97 3.51
CA GLY A 108 18.80 0.83 4.85
C GLY A 108 18.61 2.15 5.61
N GLN A 109 18.77 3.29 4.95
CA GLN A 109 18.74 4.63 5.55
C GLN A 109 17.73 5.55 4.88
N THR A 110 17.67 5.54 3.56
CA THR A 110 16.77 6.42 2.80
C THR A 110 15.37 5.82 2.80
N ARG A 111 14.42 6.52 3.42
CA ARG A 111 13.02 6.10 3.44
C ARG A 111 12.42 6.09 2.04
N LEU A 112 11.58 5.09 1.78
CA LEU A 112 10.84 4.95 0.53
C LEU A 112 9.59 5.84 0.49
N PHE A 113 9.02 6.18 1.66
CA PHE A 113 7.69 6.76 1.73
C PHE A 113 7.63 7.99 2.61
N ILE A 114 6.82 8.94 2.17
CA ILE A 114 6.31 10.04 2.98
C ILE A 114 4.94 9.61 3.51
N GLN A 115 3.96 9.32 2.67
CA GLN A 115 2.65 8.82 3.10
C GLN A 115 2.15 7.75 2.12
N PRO A 116 2.38 6.45 2.39
CA PRO A 116 1.97 5.39 1.48
C PRO A 116 0.44 5.21 1.55
N TYR A 117 -0.26 5.63 0.49
CA TYR A 117 -1.72 5.75 0.50
C TYR A 117 -2.43 4.55 -0.15
N LYS A 118 -1.90 4.06 -1.27
CA LYS A 118 -2.45 2.90 -1.99
C LYS A 118 -1.34 1.99 -2.45
N VAL A 119 -1.61 0.70 -2.52
CA VAL A 119 -0.69 -0.31 -3.04
C VAL A 119 -1.42 -1.23 -4.00
N LYS A 120 -0.74 -1.65 -5.07
CA LYS A 120 -1.15 -2.74 -5.99
C LYS A 120 0.09 -3.47 -6.48
N GLN A 121 -0.05 -4.73 -6.88
CA GLN A 121 1.00 -5.47 -7.58
C GLN A 121 0.73 -5.47 -9.08
N ASN A 122 1.73 -5.16 -9.91
CA ASN A 122 1.57 -5.09 -11.37
C ASN A 122 1.81 -6.44 -12.08
N GLY A 123 1.68 -6.44 -13.41
CA GLY A 123 1.92 -7.61 -14.26
C GLY A 123 3.30 -8.25 -14.12
N ASN A 124 4.32 -7.48 -13.75
CA ASN A 124 5.70 -7.93 -13.55
C ASN A 124 6.00 -8.37 -12.11
N ALA A 125 4.98 -8.48 -11.26
CA ALA A 125 5.10 -8.73 -9.82
C ALA A 125 5.76 -7.59 -9.02
N ASP A 126 5.99 -6.42 -9.64
CA ASP A 126 6.45 -5.24 -8.93
C ASP A 126 5.33 -4.68 -8.05
N ILE A 127 5.72 -4.06 -6.95
CA ILE A 127 4.83 -3.38 -6.01
C ILE A 127 4.76 -1.91 -6.39
N CYS A 128 3.57 -1.45 -6.73
CA CYS A 128 3.26 -0.08 -7.10
C CYS A 128 2.56 0.61 -5.93
N VAL A 129 3.17 1.68 -5.41
CA VAL A 129 2.66 2.43 -4.26
C VAL A 129 2.41 3.86 -4.66
N ILE A 130 1.20 4.37 -4.40
CA ILE A 130 0.93 5.80 -4.46
C ILE A 130 1.38 6.40 -3.13
N ASN A 131 2.51 7.10 -3.16
CA ASN A 131 3.07 7.83 -2.03
C ASN A 131 2.62 9.30 -2.12
N ARG A 132 1.85 9.80 -1.16
CA ARG A 132 1.55 11.24 -1.10
C ARG A 132 2.73 11.96 -0.49
N THR A 133 3.18 12.99 -1.19
CA THR A 133 4.30 13.84 -0.77
C THR A 133 3.82 15.15 -0.16
N HIS A 134 2.60 15.55 -0.50
CA HIS A 134 1.88 16.70 0.07
C HIS A 134 0.37 16.49 -0.16
N ASP A 135 -0.45 17.44 0.28
CA ASP A 135 -1.91 17.40 0.05
C ASP A 135 -2.33 17.30 -1.42
N ASP A 136 -1.58 17.94 -2.32
CA ASP A 136 -1.91 18.05 -3.74
C ASP A 136 -0.87 17.36 -4.65
N THR A 137 0.14 16.71 -4.06
CA THR A 137 1.20 16.03 -4.81
C THR A 137 1.39 14.59 -4.35
N SER A 138 1.66 13.73 -5.32
CA SER A 138 1.96 12.33 -5.09
C SER A 138 2.95 11.82 -6.11
N GLU A 139 3.59 10.73 -5.76
CA GLU A 139 4.45 9.97 -6.64
C GLU A 139 4.03 8.50 -6.66
N LEU A 140 4.27 7.86 -7.80
CA LEU A 140 4.18 6.42 -7.96
C LEU A 140 5.56 5.83 -7.70
N VAL A 141 5.72 5.16 -6.56
CA VAL A 141 6.92 4.40 -6.21
C VAL A 141 6.74 2.96 -6.70
N VAL A 142 7.70 2.47 -7.49
CA VAL A 142 7.71 1.11 -8.02
C VAL A 142 8.89 0.35 -7.41
N LEU A 143 8.58 -0.70 -6.66
CA LEU A 143 9.53 -1.60 -6.04
C LEU A 143 9.50 -2.95 -6.73
N SER A 144 10.64 -3.62 -6.88
CA SER A 144 10.63 -5.06 -7.11
C SER A 144 9.96 -5.76 -5.93
N PHE A 145 9.46 -6.97 -6.14
CA PHE A 145 8.90 -7.77 -5.04
C PHE A 145 9.91 -8.05 -3.92
N SER A 146 11.21 -8.07 -4.27
CA SER A 146 12.32 -8.19 -3.31
C SER A 146 12.59 -6.92 -2.49
N GLY A 147 11.98 -5.79 -2.86
CA GLY A 147 12.07 -4.50 -2.16
C GLY A 147 13.08 -3.52 -2.76
N LYS A 148 13.66 -3.80 -3.93
CA LYS A 148 14.55 -2.85 -4.61
C LYS A 148 13.73 -1.75 -5.26
N LEU A 149 14.08 -0.49 -5.01
CA LEU A 149 13.51 0.64 -5.73
C LEU A 149 13.88 0.57 -7.22
N LYS A 150 12.87 0.47 -8.09
CA LYS A 150 13.04 0.46 -9.55
C LYS A 150 12.87 1.85 -10.14
N SER A 151 11.83 2.56 -9.70
CA SER A 151 11.53 3.91 -10.18
C SER A 151 10.60 4.66 -9.23
N ALA A 152 10.63 5.98 -9.30
CA ALA A 152 9.67 6.87 -8.65
C ALA A 152 9.23 7.93 -9.65
N TYR A 153 7.93 8.02 -9.92
CA TYR A 153 7.35 8.96 -10.88
C TYR A 153 6.53 10.01 -10.16
N ARG A 154 6.92 11.29 -10.27
CA ARG A 154 6.14 12.40 -9.70
C ARG A 154 5.04 12.82 -10.65
N GLY A 155 3.81 12.85 -10.17
CA GLY A 155 2.70 13.42 -10.93
C GLY A 155 2.93 14.90 -11.17
N GLN A 156 2.87 15.36 -12.42
CA GLN A 156 2.82 16.80 -12.71
C GLN A 156 1.36 17.24 -12.81
N LYS A 157 1.04 18.42 -12.27
CA LYS A 157 -0.27 19.03 -12.52
C LYS A 157 -0.44 19.19 -14.04
N PRO A 158 -1.56 18.75 -14.64
CA PRO A 158 -1.83 19.07 -16.03
C PRO A 158 -1.86 20.60 -16.18
N LYS A 159 -1.20 21.10 -17.23
CA LYS A 159 -1.18 22.53 -17.57
C LYS A 159 -2.56 23.04 -17.96
#